data_AF-A0A2D7XHD5-F1
#
_entry.id   AF-A0A2D7XHD5-F1
#
_cell.length_a   1.000
_cell.length_b   1.000
_cell.length_c   1.000
_cell.angle_alpha   90.00
_cell.angle_beta   90.00
_cell.angle_gamma   90.00
#
_symmetry.space_group_name_H-M   'P 1'
#
loop_
_entity.id
_entity.type
_entity.pdbx_description
1 polymer ?
#
loop_
_entity_poly.entity_id
_entity_poly.type
_entity_poly.pdbx_seq_one_letter_code
_entity_poly.pdbx_strand_id
1 'polypeptide(L)'
;MARYVGLEAYHEAGGRSFNDLFATDDERGIYLQDVTLLEQLTNNKLALVATEIEKEGWAWVQVQPTFDSAWYSFGRVRPEMGTLSNEQQTQIEEIDSRLQAIEEEMDAIDDEDEDHEKWTRLEQEQIELQDRREAIEIENEVWSASAKAIAGGGIFLDSEGQVQYRRGLIRPEDRRRAAQEVGQNGEGEAHIGSLPVAKTRPAHSERLVRQLTAHKVGIIAADLASKPDIALAVLVRSLPDRCLATGISHWVVTD
;
A
#
# COMPACT_ATOMS: atom_id res chain seq x y z
N MET A 1 0.05 13.62 3.35
CA MET A 1 -0.56 14.82 2.72
C MET A 1 0.06 16.13 3.21
N ALA A 2 0.01 16.45 4.51
CA ALA A 2 0.55 17.69 5.07
C ALA A 2 2.04 17.91 4.73
N ARG A 3 2.86 16.87 4.94
CA ARG A 3 4.29 16.87 4.56
C ARG A 3 4.52 17.08 3.06
N TYR A 4 3.65 16.51 2.21
CA TYR A 4 3.76 16.61 0.76
C TYR A 4 3.42 18.01 0.22
N VAL A 5 2.39 18.64 0.76
CA VAL A 5 1.98 20.01 0.38
C VAL A 5 2.94 21.04 0.99
N GLY A 6 3.40 20.79 2.21
CA GLY A 6 4.15 21.74 3.02
C GLY A 6 3.21 22.69 3.77
N LEU A 7 3.63 23.11 4.97
CA LEU A 7 2.84 24.01 5.82
C LEU A 7 2.70 25.40 5.21
N GLU A 8 3.73 25.90 4.52
CA GLU A 8 3.72 27.21 3.90
C GLU A 8 2.65 27.32 2.80
N ALA A 9 2.63 26.35 1.87
CA ALA A 9 1.63 26.32 0.79
C ALA A 9 0.20 26.16 1.33
N TYR A 10 0.04 25.47 2.46
CA TYR A 10 -1.24 25.36 3.14
C TYR A 10 -1.69 26.70 3.76
N HIS A 11 -0.78 27.44 4.36
CA HIS A 11 -1.05 28.76 4.93
C HIS A 11 -1.31 29.82 3.85
N GLU A 12 -0.57 29.82 2.75
CA GLU A 12 -0.81 30.69 1.59
C GLU A 12 -2.22 30.49 1.00
N ALA A 13 -2.71 29.25 1.00
CA ALA A 13 -4.06 28.92 0.57
C ALA A 13 -5.16 29.30 1.59
N GLY A 14 -4.78 29.92 2.72
CA GLY A 14 -5.70 30.36 3.77
C GLY A 14 -6.00 29.30 4.83
N GLY A 15 -5.24 28.20 4.84
CA GLY A 15 -5.38 27.13 5.82
C GLY A 15 -4.98 27.56 7.22
N ARG A 16 -5.77 27.15 8.22
CA ARG A 16 -5.50 27.43 9.64
C ARG A 16 -4.85 26.22 10.28
N SER A 17 -3.77 26.46 11.03
CA SER A 17 -3.14 25.47 11.87
C SER A 17 -3.12 25.94 13.32
N PHE A 18 -3.11 25.00 14.26
CA PHE A 18 -2.85 25.26 15.67
C PHE A 18 -1.68 24.39 16.10
N ASN A 19 -0.75 24.97 16.84
CA ASN A 19 0.37 24.23 17.42
C ASN A 19 0.05 23.86 18.87
N ASP A 20 0.09 22.58 19.20
CA ASP A 20 -0.07 22.08 20.56
C ASP A 20 1.15 22.41 21.41
N LEU A 21 0.89 23.19 22.45
CA LEU A 21 1.91 23.71 23.37
C LEU A 21 2.57 22.61 24.22
N PHE A 22 2.02 21.39 24.21
CA PHE A 22 2.57 20.24 24.93
C PHE A 22 3.32 19.25 24.03
N ALA A 23 3.40 19.52 22.73
CA ALA A 23 4.18 18.69 21.84
C ALA A 23 5.68 18.88 22.10
N THR A 24 6.38 17.78 22.39
CA THR A 24 7.83 17.76 22.60
C THR A 24 8.63 17.84 21.29
N ASP A 25 7.94 17.68 20.15
CA ASP A 25 8.50 17.65 18.80
C ASP A 25 7.72 18.65 17.92
N ASP A 26 8.40 19.68 17.44
CA ASP A 26 7.81 20.86 16.76
C ASP A 26 6.98 20.47 15.51
N GLU A 27 7.29 19.34 14.87
CA GLU A 27 6.59 18.88 13.66
C GLU A 27 5.34 18.05 13.93
N ARG A 28 5.24 17.41 15.11
CA ARG A 28 4.11 16.53 15.48
C ARG A 28 3.01 17.27 16.27
N GLY A 29 3.28 18.50 16.70
CA GLY A 29 2.34 19.35 17.42
C GLY A 29 1.38 20.15 16.55
N ILE A 30 1.55 20.14 15.22
CA ILE A 30 0.79 21.03 14.32
C ILE A 30 -0.48 20.34 13.82
N TYR A 31 -1.63 20.84 14.27
CA TYR A 31 -2.96 20.38 13.86
C TYR A 31 -3.52 21.27 12.76
N LEU A 32 -3.86 20.66 11.62
CA LEU A 32 -4.47 21.34 10.48
C LEU A 32 -5.99 21.28 10.62
N GLN A 33 -6.65 22.43 10.52
CA GLN A 33 -8.10 22.53 10.75
C GLN A 33 -8.91 22.22 9.49
N ASP A 34 -8.42 22.64 8.33
CA ASP A 34 -9.08 22.46 7.04
C ASP A 34 -8.48 21.28 6.28
N VAL A 35 -9.05 20.08 6.50
CA VAL A 35 -8.66 18.85 5.79
C VAL A 35 -9.05 18.93 4.31
N THR A 36 -10.19 19.52 3.99
CA THR A 36 -10.68 19.64 2.62
C THR A 36 -9.76 20.48 1.73
N LEU A 37 -9.21 21.57 2.28
CA LEU A 37 -8.22 22.39 1.60
C LEU A 37 -6.92 21.61 1.35
N LEU A 38 -6.48 20.84 2.34
CA LEU A 38 -5.29 20.00 2.22
C LEU A 38 -5.47 18.94 1.12
N GLU A 39 -6.63 18.28 1.07
CA GLU A 39 -6.96 17.32 0.02
C GLU A 39 -6.99 17.98 -1.36
N GLN A 40 -7.54 19.19 -1.50
CA GLN A 40 -7.56 19.93 -2.76
C GLN A 40 -6.15 20.29 -3.23
N LEU A 41 -5.31 20.84 -2.36
CA LEU A 41 -3.92 21.17 -2.69
C LEU A 41 -3.12 19.92 -3.05
N THR A 42 -3.32 18.84 -2.30
CA THR A 42 -2.71 17.54 -2.58
C THR A 42 -3.12 17.01 -3.95
N ASN A 43 -4.43 17.01 -4.25
CA ASN A 43 -4.95 16.56 -5.53
C ASN A 43 -4.43 17.41 -6.69
N ASN A 44 -4.36 18.73 -6.54
CA ASN A 44 -3.83 19.62 -7.58
C ASN A 44 -2.36 19.33 -7.87
N LYS A 45 -1.54 19.13 -6.83
CA LYS A 45 -0.11 18.81 -6.97
C LYS A 45 0.08 17.42 -7.59
N LEU A 46 -0.69 16.43 -7.16
CA LEU A 46 -0.65 15.08 -7.74
C LEU A 46 -1.21 15.03 -9.16
N ALA A 47 -2.16 15.90 -9.53
CA ALA A 47 -2.69 15.97 -10.89
C ALA A 47 -1.62 16.42 -11.90
N LEU A 48 -0.71 17.31 -11.50
CA LEU A 48 0.44 17.68 -12.34
C LEU A 48 1.32 16.46 -12.64
N VAL A 49 1.65 15.69 -11.60
CA VAL A 49 2.41 14.44 -11.72
C VAL A 49 1.66 13.41 -12.57
N ALA A 50 0.34 13.31 -12.41
CA ALA A 50 -0.49 12.43 -13.23
C ALA A 50 -0.39 12.77 -14.72
N THR A 51 -0.36 14.05 -15.08
CA THR A 51 -0.23 14.46 -16.48
C THR A 51 1.13 14.10 -17.10
N GLU A 52 2.18 13.95 -16.29
CA GLU A 52 3.48 13.46 -16.76
C GLU A 52 3.40 11.96 -17.07
N ILE A 53 2.75 11.19 -16.20
CA ILE A 53 2.58 9.75 -16.36
C ILE A 53 1.61 9.41 -17.50
N GLU A 54 0.57 10.22 -17.72
CA GLU A 54 -0.32 10.03 -18.87
C GLU A 54 0.43 10.09 -20.21
N LYS A 55 1.53 10.86 -20.30
CA LYS A 55 2.39 10.90 -21.50
C LYS A 55 3.13 9.59 -21.74
N GLU A 56 3.27 8.73 -20.73
CA GLU A 56 3.88 7.39 -20.86
C GLU A 56 2.97 6.40 -21.64
N GLY A 57 1.71 6.77 -21.90
CA GLY A 57 0.77 6.03 -22.76
C GLY A 57 -0.16 5.05 -22.02
N TRP A 58 -0.39 5.25 -20.72
CA TRP A 58 -1.32 4.42 -19.94
C TRP A 58 -2.79 4.68 -20.31
N ALA A 59 -3.62 3.62 -20.25
CA ALA A 59 -5.05 3.71 -20.59
C ALA A 59 -5.84 4.68 -19.71
N TRP A 60 -5.43 4.80 -18.45
CA TRP A 60 -5.98 5.74 -17.48
C TRP A 60 -4.97 5.97 -16.35
N VAL A 61 -5.01 7.15 -15.75
CA VAL A 61 -4.28 7.45 -14.52
C VAL A 61 -5.29 7.88 -13.46
N GLN A 62 -5.20 7.30 -12.26
CA GLN A 62 -6.06 7.69 -11.14
C GLN A 62 -5.21 8.23 -9.99
N VAL A 63 -5.54 9.44 -9.57
CA VAL A 63 -4.98 10.06 -8.37
C VAL A 63 -5.93 9.75 -7.21
N GLN A 64 -5.40 9.15 -6.15
CA GLN A 64 -6.07 9.11 -4.86
C GLN A 64 -5.07 9.51 -3.77
N PRO A 65 -5.35 10.56 -2.99
CA PRO A 65 -4.44 11.00 -1.92
C PRO A 65 -4.13 9.92 -0.87
N THR A 66 -5.06 8.99 -0.64
CA THR A 66 -4.94 7.92 0.35
C THR A 66 -5.08 6.55 -0.32
N PHE A 67 -4.29 5.59 0.13
CA PHE A 67 -4.42 4.20 -0.26
C PHE A 67 -5.63 3.55 0.45
N ASP A 68 -6.65 3.14 -0.31
CA ASP A 68 -7.85 2.47 0.21
C ASP A 68 -7.86 0.97 -0.13
N SER A 69 -8.61 0.19 0.63
CA SER A 69 -8.97 -1.21 0.38
C SER A 69 -9.53 -1.46 -1.05
N ALA A 70 -10.14 -0.45 -1.68
CA ALA A 70 -10.59 -0.51 -3.06
C ALA A 70 -9.46 -0.91 -4.04
N TRP A 71 -8.21 -0.58 -3.73
CA TRP A 71 -7.04 -0.91 -4.55
C TRP A 71 -6.79 -2.41 -4.69
N TYR A 72 -7.23 -3.23 -3.72
CA TYR A 72 -7.14 -4.69 -3.81
C TYR A 72 -8.16 -5.29 -4.80
N SER A 73 -9.18 -4.53 -5.18
CA SER A 73 -10.18 -4.99 -6.15
C SER A 73 -9.70 -4.86 -7.60
N PHE A 74 -8.61 -4.15 -7.88
CA PHE A 74 -8.09 -4.02 -9.24
C PHE A 74 -7.34 -5.29 -9.66
N GLY A 75 -7.51 -5.69 -10.92
CA GLY A 75 -6.68 -6.73 -11.52
C GLY A 75 -5.26 -6.22 -11.76
N ARG A 76 -4.27 -7.10 -11.91
CA ARG A 76 -2.88 -6.71 -12.16
C ARG A 76 -2.34 -7.35 -13.44
N VAL A 77 -1.63 -6.53 -14.22
CA VAL A 77 -0.71 -6.99 -15.26
C VAL A 77 0.69 -6.83 -14.69
N ARG A 78 1.50 -7.89 -14.78
CA ARG A 78 2.90 -7.80 -14.39
C ARG A 78 3.72 -7.29 -15.58
N PRO A 79 4.71 -6.41 -15.35
CA PRO A 79 5.67 -6.06 -16.38
C PRO A 79 6.52 -7.27 -16.77
N GLU A 80 7.07 -7.23 -17.97
CA GLU A 80 8.18 -8.10 -18.33
C GLU A 80 9.46 -7.47 -17.79
N MET A 81 10.28 -8.25 -17.08
CA MET A 81 11.59 -7.77 -16.66
C MET A 81 12.49 -7.71 -17.91
N GLY A 82 13.02 -6.53 -18.21
CA GLY A 82 14.00 -6.35 -19.27
C GLY A 82 15.30 -7.10 -18.98
N THR A 83 16.20 -7.12 -19.96
CA THR A 83 17.56 -7.59 -19.75
C THR A 83 18.32 -6.57 -18.92
N LEU A 84 18.66 -6.92 -17.67
CA LEU A 84 19.51 -6.11 -16.82
C LEU A 84 20.84 -5.82 -17.52
N SER A 85 21.28 -4.57 -17.48
CA SER A 85 22.64 -4.21 -17.91
C SER A 85 23.65 -4.87 -16.97
N ASN A 86 24.84 -5.21 -17.46
CA ASN A 86 25.92 -5.75 -16.62
C ASN A 86 26.20 -4.84 -15.41
N GLU A 87 26.10 -3.51 -15.57
CA GLU A 87 26.31 -2.56 -14.49
C GLU A 87 25.19 -2.58 -13.44
N GLN A 88 23.93 -2.71 -13.87
CA GLN A 88 22.80 -2.87 -12.95
C GLN A 88 22.87 -4.20 -12.20
N GLN A 89 23.31 -5.27 -12.88
CA GLN A 89 23.49 -6.56 -12.25
C GLN A 89 24.60 -6.53 -11.19
N THR A 90 25.75 -5.91 -11.48
CA THR A 90 26.82 -5.73 -10.48
C THR A 90 26.35 -4.89 -9.30
N GLN A 91 25.56 -3.84 -9.53
CA GLN A 91 25.00 -3.03 -8.44
C GLN A 91 24.03 -3.83 -7.55
N ILE A 92 23.17 -4.67 -8.15
CA ILE A 92 22.27 -5.55 -7.39
C ILE A 92 23.10 -6.55 -6.57
N GLU A 93 24.12 -7.17 -7.16
CA GLU A 93 25.00 -8.12 -6.46
C GLU A 93 25.75 -7.43 -5.29
N GLU A 94 26.20 -6.19 -5.47
CA GLU A 94 26.83 -5.40 -4.40
C GLU A 94 25.83 -5.09 -3.27
N ILE A 95 24.61 -4.66 -3.61
CA ILE A 95 23.54 -4.39 -2.65
C ILE A 95 23.16 -5.66 -1.88
N ASP A 96 22.95 -6.77 -2.57
CA ASP A 96 22.59 -8.06 -1.95
C ASP A 96 23.71 -8.52 -0.99
N SER A 97 24.99 -8.32 -1.37
CA SER A 97 26.13 -8.66 -0.50
C SER A 97 26.17 -7.80 0.77
N ARG A 98 25.81 -6.51 0.66
CA ARG A 98 25.77 -5.61 1.81
C ARG A 98 24.57 -5.90 2.71
N LEU A 99 23.41 -6.21 2.14
CA LEU A 99 22.22 -6.62 2.91
C LEU A 99 22.49 -7.88 3.72
N GLN A 100 23.16 -8.88 3.13
CA GLN A 100 23.55 -10.10 3.87
C GLN A 100 24.52 -9.77 5.02
N ALA A 101 25.51 -8.91 4.78
CA ALA A 101 26.43 -8.48 5.84
C ALA A 101 25.70 -7.73 6.97
N ILE A 102 24.72 -6.89 6.64
CA ILE A 102 23.89 -6.18 7.63
C ILE A 102 23.07 -7.18 8.46
N GLU A 103 22.46 -8.18 7.83
CA GLU A 103 21.71 -9.23 8.52
C GLU A 103 22.61 -10.00 9.51
N GLU A 104 23.82 -10.39 9.09
CA GLU A 104 24.81 -11.02 9.96
C GLU A 104 25.27 -10.10 11.11
N GLU A 105 25.46 -8.81 10.83
CA GLU A 105 25.80 -7.79 11.84
C GLU A 105 24.67 -7.57 12.86
N MET A 106 23.41 -7.66 12.43
CA MET A 106 22.23 -7.53 13.29
C MET A 106 21.99 -8.79 14.13
N ASP A 107 22.14 -9.98 13.54
CA ASP A 107 22.04 -11.26 14.26
C ASP A 107 23.14 -11.43 15.33
N ALA A 108 24.28 -10.77 15.14
CA ALA A 108 25.38 -10.76 16.10
C ALA A 108 25.17 -9.78 17.27
N ILE A 109 24.18 -8.88 17.19
CA ILE A 109 23.80 -8.00 18.32
C ILE A 109 22.97 -8.84 19.29
N ASP A 110 23.48 -9.06 20.49
CA ASP A 110 22.77 -9.77 21.56
C ASP A 110 21.69 -8.87 22.16
N ASP A 111 20.55 -9.45 22.58
CA ASP A 111 19.43 -8.72 23.21
C ASP A 111 19.85 -8.02 24.53
N GLU A 112 20.99 -8.43 25.11
CA GLU A 112 21.58 -7.84 26.32
C GLU A 112 22.49 -6.64 26.05
N ASP A 113 23.01 -6.50 24.83
CA ASP A 113 23.85 -5.37 24.43
C ASP A 113 22.92 -4.20 24.05
N GLU A 114 22.84 -3.18 24.92
CA GLU A 114 22.08 -1.92 24.73
C GLU A 114 22.57 -1.07 23.51
N ASP A 115 23.08 -1.68 22.45
CA ASP A 115 23.56 -1.04 21.22
C ASP A 115 22.38 -0.77 20.25
N HIS A 116 21.27 -0.29 20.80
CA HIS A 116 20.05 0.05 20.07
C HIS A 116 20.33 1.11 18.98
N GLU A 117 21.30 2.00 19.20
CA GLU A 117 21.74 2.99 18.20
C GLU A 117 22.36 2.31 16.97
N LYS A 118 23.21 1.30 17.17
CA LYS A 118 23.81 0.52 16.08
C LYS A 118 22.75 -0.26 15.32
N TRP A 119 21.83 -0.92 16.04
CA TRP A 119 20.71 -1.63 15.43
C TRP A 119 19.89 -0.68 14.55
N THR A 120 19.50 0.49 15.07
CA THR A 120 18.67 1.47 14.36
C THR A 120 19.36 1.98 13.10
N ARG A 121 20.68 2.20 13.18
CA ARG A 121 21.48 2.60 12.01
C ARG A 121 21.51 1.51 10.93
N LEU A 122 21.66 0.25 11.33
CA LEU A 122 21.70 -0.88 10.41
C LEU A 122 20.35 -1.10 9.73
N GLU A 123 19.24 -0.97 10.45
CA GLU A 123 17.89 -1.01 9.86
C GLU A 123 17.70 0.12 8.84
N GLN A 124 18.09 1.35 9.18
CA GLN A 124 17.98 2.47 8.25
C GLN A 124 18.80 2.24 6.97
N GLU A 125 20.02 1.72 7.10
CA GLU A 125 20.86 1.36 5.95
C GLU A 125 20.22 0.23 5.13
N GLN A 126 19.62 -0.76 5.78
CA GLN A 126 18.91 -1.85 5.13
C GLN A 126 17.74 -1.35 4.28
N ILE A 127 16.92 -0.44 4.83
CA ILE A 127 15.80 0.18 4.14
C ILE A 127 16.30 0.95 2.90
N GLU A 128 17.32 1.78 3.05
CA GLU A 128 17.88 2.57 1.94
C GLU A 128 18.43 1.69 0.80
N LEU A 129 19.08 0.58 1.15
CA LEU A 129 19.59 -0.39 0.17
C LEU A 129 18.47 -1.15 -0.54
N GLN A 130 17.42 -1.54 0.19
CA GLN A 130 16.24 -2.18 -0.40
C GLN A 130 15.50 -1.24 -1.35
N ASP A 131 15.29 0.02 -0.96
CA ASP A 131 14.66 1.04 -1.81
C ASP A 131 15.46 1.26 -3.10
N ARG A 132 16.80 1.28 -2.99
CA ARG A 132 17.68 1.42 -4.16
C ARG A 132 17.61 0.21 -5.09
N ARG A 133 17.53 -1.00 -4.53
CA ARG A 133 17.35 -2.25 -5.28
C ARG A 133 16.01 -2.23 -6.02
N GLU A 134 14.92 -1.87 -5.34
CA GLU A 134 13.60 -1.75 -5.94
C GLU A 134 13.57 -0.70 -7.05
N ALA A 135 14.25 0.44 -6.88
CA ALA A 135 14.33 1.47 -7.92
C ALA A 135 15.00 0.96 -9.21
N ILE A 136 16.06 0.14 -9.11
CA ILE A 136 16.72 -0.49 -10.25
C ILE A 136 15.79 -1.51 -10.92
N GLU A 137 15.06 -2.29 -10.13
CA GLU A 137 14.07 -3.25 -10.66
C GLU A 137 12.94 -2.54 -11.41
N ILE A 138 12.40 -1.44 -10.85
CA ILE A 138 11.37 -0.61 -11.47
C ILE A 138 11.86 0.01 -12.79
N GLU A 139 13.10 0.49 -12.84
CA GLU A 139 13.68 1.05 -14.08
C GLU A 139 13.81 -0.02 -15.17
N ASN A 140 14.04 -1.27 -14.80
CA ASN A 140 14.15 -2.40 -15.72
C ASN A 140 12.78 -2.99 -16.14
N GLU A 141 11.66 -2.47 -15.63
CA GLU A 141 10.33 -2.91 -16.03
C GLU A 141 10.01 -2.50 -17.48
N VAL A 142 9.85 -3.48 -18.35
CA VAL A 142 9.43 -3.26 -19.73
C VAL A 142 7.91 -3.52 -19.84
N TRP A 143 7.21 -2.48 -20.28
CA TRP A 143 5.76 -2.50 -20.46
C TRP A 143 5.39 -2.55 -21.94
N SER A 144 4.76 -3.64 -22.37
CA SER A 144 4.29 -3.79 -23.74
C SER A 144 3.16 -2.81 -24.07
N ALA A 145 3.04 -2.40 -25.33
CA ALA A 145 2.01 -1.45 -25.77
C ALA A 145 0.58 -1.97 -25.54
N SER A 146 0.37 -3.28 -25.67
CA SER A 146 -0.91 -3.93 -25.35
C SER A 146 -1.20 -3.90 -23.84
N ALA A 147 -0.18 -4.11 -22.98
CA ALA A 147 -0.35 -3.98 -21.54
C ALA A 147 -0.73 -2.54 -21.14
N LYS A 148 -0.05 -1.52 -21.70
CA LYS A 148 -0.35 -0.10 -21.42
C LYS A 148 -1.73 0.34 -21.91
N ALA A 149 -2.25 -0.26 -22.98
CA ALA A 149 -3.59 0.04 -23.51
C ALA A 149 -4.73 -0.48 -22.64
N ILE A 150 -4.47 -1.48 -21.79
CA ILE A 150 -5.48 -2.12 -20.92
C ILE A 150 -5.29 -1.72 -19.46
N ALA A 151 -4.03 -1.66 -19.02
CA ALA A 151 -3.67 -1.30 -17.66
C ALA A 151 -3.55 0.23 -17.50
N GLY A 152 -3.87 0.69 -16.31
CA GLY A 152 -3.66 2.06 -15.88
C GLY A 152 -2.64 2.17 -14.76
N GLY A 153 -2.33 3.43 -14.45
CA GLY A 153 -1.49 3.83 -13.34
C GLY A 153 -2.32 4.42 -12.21
N GLY A 154 -1.86 4.23 -10.99
CA GLY A 154 -2.44 4.80 -9.80
C GLY A 154 -1.38 5.53 -8.99
N ILE A 155 -1.70 6.75 -8.56
CA ILE A 155 -0.82 7.61 -7.78
C ILE A 155 -1.44 7.81 -6.41
N PHE A 156 -0.65 7.56 -5.36
CA PHE A 156 -1.05 7.77 -3.98
C PHE A 156 0.11 8.32 -3.15
N LEU A 157 -0.20 8.85 -1.98
CA LEU A 157 0.80 9.24 -1.00
C LEU A 157 0.93 8.14 0.05
N ASP A 158 2.15 7.88 0.50
CA ASP A 158 2.39 7.06 1.67
C ASP A 158 2.12 7.83 2.99
N SER A 159 2.34 7.15 4.12
CA SER A 159 2.21 7.73 5.46
C SER A 159 3.19 8.88 5.71
N GLU A 160 4.31 8.92 5.00
CA GLU A 160 5.33 9.95 5.13
C GLU A 160 5.08 11.16 4.23
N GLY A 161 4.20 11.00 3.22
CA GLY A 161 3.90 12.00 2.23
C GLY A 161 4.79 11.93 0.98
N GLN A 162 5.47 10.81 0.73
CA GLN A 162 6.13 10.57 -0.55
C GLN A 162 5.12 10.09 -1.59
N VAL A 163 5.36 10.45 -2.85
CA VAL A 163 4.50 10.04 -3.96
C VAL A 163 4.89 8.65 -4.40
N GLN A 164 3.93 7.74 -4.29
CA GLN A 164 4.06 6.36 -4.70
C GLN A 164 3.24 6.10 -5.97
N TYR A 165 3.86 5.39 -6.90
CA TYR A 165 3.27 5.05 -8.19
C TYR A 165 3.05 3.55 -8.27
N ARG A 166 1.83 3.16 -8.57
CA ARG A 166 1.50 1.77 -8.89
C ARG A 166 1.08 1.68 -10.34
N ARG A 167 1.85 0.95 -11.15
CA ARG A 167 1.58 0.67 -12.56
C ARG A 167 0.89 -0.68 -12.72
N GLY A 168 0.26 -0.93 -13.87
CA GLY A 168 -0.29 -2.24 -14.19
C GLY A 168 -1.68 -2.55 -13.62
N LEU A 169 -2.49 -1.55 -13.24
CA LEU A 169 -3.82 -1.76 -12.65
C LEU A 169 -4.91 -1.91 -13.71
N ILE A 170 -5.72 -2.97 -13.62
CA ILE A 170 -6.90 -3.16 -14.46
C ILE A 170 -8.15 -2.87 -13.63
N ARG A 171 -8.99 -1.93 -14.10
CA ARG A 171 -10.27 -1.64 -13.45
C ARG A 171 -11.19 -2.86 -13.51
N PRO A 172 -12.05 -3.06 -12.50
CA PRO A 172 -13.08 -4.10 -12.53
C PRO A 172 -13.93 -4.09 -13.81
N GLU A 173 -14.20 -2.90 -14.35
CA GLU A 173 -14.99 -2.68 -15.56
C GLU A 173 -14.25 -3.11 -16.83
N ASP A 174 -12.94 -2.88 -16.88
CA ASP A 174 -12.06 -3.17 -18.02
C ASP A 174 -11.54 -4.62 -18.02
N ARG A 175 -11.76 -5.39 -16.94
CA ARG A 175 -11.41 -6.82 -16.87
C ARG A 175 -11.98 -7.65 -18.02
N ARG A 176 -13.17 -7.30 -18.51
CA ARG A 176 -13.81 -8.02 -19.64
C ARG A 176 -13.10 -7.74 -20.97
N ARG A 177 -12.60 -6.52 -21.17
CA ARG A 177 -11.80 -6.16 -22.35
C ARG A 177 -10.43 -6.84 -22.27
N ALA A 178 -9.80 -6.82 -21.09
CA ALA A 178 -8.55 -7.54 -20.83
C ALA A 178 -8.66 -9.04 -21.14
N ALA A 179 -9.73 -9.70 -20.69
CA ALA A 179 -9.94 -11.13 -20.93
C ALA A 179 -10.24 -11.46 -22.41
N GLN A 180 -10.85 -10.55 -23.16
CA GLN A 180 -11.15 -10.75 -24.59
C GLN A 180 -9.91 -10.59 -25.47
N GLU A 181 -9.05 -9.62 -25.18
CA GLU A 181 -7.81 -9.42 -25.94
C GLU A 181 -6.77 -10.52 -25.67
N VAL A 182 -6.69 -11.02 -24.43
CA VAL A 182 -5.83 -12.16 -24.10
C VAL A 182 -6.35 -13.47 -24.70
N GLY A 183 -7.67 -13.66 -24.75
CA GLY A 183 -8.29 -14.83 -25.40
C GLY A 183 -8.10 -14.87 -26.93
N GLN A 184 -7.80 -13.75 -27.57
CA GLN A 184 -7.54 -13.67 -29.01
C GLN A 184 -6.06 -13.87 -29.37
N ASN A 185 -5.14 -13.50 -28.48
CA ASN A 185 -3.70 -13.56 -28.75
C ASN A 185 -3.00 -14.85 -28.30
N GLY A 186 -3.69 -15.82 -27.67
CA GLY A 186 -3.21 -17.20 -27.47
C GLY A 186 -1.93 -17.41 -26.64
N GLU A 187 -1.21 -16.34 -26.28
CA GLU A 187 0.10 -16.39 -25.63
C GLU A 187 0.09 -15.73 -24.23
N GLY A 188 -1.05 -15.16 -23.82
CA GLY A 188 -1.15 -14.31 -22.63
C GLY A 188 -1.71 -14.94 -21.35
N GLU A 189 -1.84 -16.27 -21.26
CA GLU A 189 -2.34 -16.91 -20.03
C GLU A 189 -1.40 -16.72 -18.81
N ALA A 190 -0.12 -16.43 -19.05
CA ALA A 190 0.89 -16.29 -17.98
C ALA A 190 1.04 -14.86 -17.43
N HIS A 191 0.51 -13.82 -18.09
CA HIS A 191 0.83 -12.42 -17.76
C HIS A 191 -0.27 -11.66 -17.01
N ILE A 192 -1.40 -12.32 -16.78
CA ILE A 192 -2.46 -11.80 -15.94
C ILE A 192 -2.34 -12.45 -14.56
N GLY A 193 -1.47 -11.87 -13.73
CA GLY A 193 -1.37 -12.24 -12.32
C GLY A 193 -2.63 -11.81 -11.57
N SER A 194 -3.59 -12.73 -11.44
CA SER A 194 -4.84 -12.55 -10.69
C SER A 194 -5.86 -11.59 -11.32
N LEU A 195 -6.42 -11.99 -12.47
CA LEU A 195 -7.85 -11.70 -12.67
C LEU A 195 -8.62 -12.77 -11.90
N PRO A 196 -9.40 -12.43 -10.85
CA PRO A 196 -10.46 -13.32 -10.42
C PRO A 196 -11.40 -13.44 -11.63
N VAL A 197 -11.47 -14.66 -12.18
CA VAL A 197 -12.32 -15.05 -13.31
C VAL A 197 -13.65 -14.32 -13.16
N ALA A 198 -14.01 -13.57 -14.21
CA ALA A 198 -15.24 -12.78 -14.26
C ALA A 198 -16.38 -13.61 -13.69
N LYS A 199 -16.95 -13.17 -12.55
CA LYS A 199 -17.89 -13.91 -11.68
C LYS A 199 -18.74 -14.86 -12.52
N THR A 200 -18.28 -16.12 -12.61
CA THR A 200 -19.18 -17.21 -12.96
C THR A 200 -20.24 -17.22 -11.87
N ARG A 201 -21.49 -17.55 -12.24
CA ARG A 201 -22.55 -17.76 -11.24
C ARG A 201 -21.94 -18.48 -10.04
N PRO A 202 -22.15 -17.99 -8.80
CA PRO A 202 -21.53 -18.60 -7.64
C PRO A 202 -21.82 -20.09 -7.69
N ALA A 203 -20.77 -20.91 -7.57
CA ALA A 203 -20.86 -22.37 -7.72
C ALA A 203 -21.89 -22.99 -6.76
N HIS A 204 -22.24 -22.25 -5.70
CA HIS A 204 -23.17 -22.63 -4.66
C HIS A 204 -24.22 -21.54 -4.44
N SER A 205 -25.42 -21.95 -4.01
CA SER A 205 -26.49 -21.03 -3.69
C SER A 205 -26.12 -20.17 -2.47
N GLU A 206 -26.56 -18.91 -2.48
CA GLU A 206 -26.32 -17.97 -1.37
C GLU A 206 -26.85 -18.53 -0.04
N ARG A 207 -27.98 -19.25 -0.08
CA ARG A 207 -28.55 -19.93 1.08
C ARG A 207 -27.59 -20.99 1.66
N LEU A 208 -26.97 -21.81 0.79
CA LEU A 208 -26.04 -22.84 1.22
C LEU A 208 -24.76 -22.23 1.81
N VAL A 209 -24.22 -21.19 1.15
CA VAL A 209 -23.04 -20.46 1.67
C VAL A 209 -23.35 -19.88 3.05
N ARG A 210 -24.50 -19.20 3.21
CA ARG A 210 -24.91 -18.63 4.51
C ARG A 210 -25.04 -19.70 5.60
N GLN A 211 -25.59 -20.87 5.28
CA GLN A 211 -25.70 -21.98 6.24
C GLN A 211 -24.32 -22.54 6.61
N LEU A 212 -23.44 -22.77 5.63
CA LEU A 212 -22.08 -23.25 5.87
C LEU A 212 -21.25 -22.24 6.67
N THR A 213 -21.38 -20.94 6.39
CA THR A 213 -20.70 -19.89 7.15
C THR A 213 -21.21 -19.85 8.58
N ALA A 214 -22.53 -19.95 8.80
CA ALA A 214 -23.11 -19.99 10.15
C ALA A 214 -22.60 -21.22 10.94
N HIS A 215 -22.54 -22.39 10.31
CA HIS A 215 -21.97 -23.60 10.94
C HIS A 215 -20.47 -23.46 11.23
N LYS A 216 -19.69 -22.90 10.29
CA LYS A 216 -18.26 -22.66 10.49
C LYS A 216 -18.02 -21.73 11.68
N VAL A 217 -18.77 -20.64 11.78
CA VAL A 217 -18.69 -19.71 12.92
C VAL A 217 -19.09 -20.40 14.22
N GLY A 218 -20.16 -21.21 14.21
CA GLY A 218 -20.59 -21.98 15.39
C GLY A 218 -19.54 -22.98 15.87
N ILE A 219 -18.87 -23.69 14.96
CA ILE A 219 -17.78 -24.62 15.29
C ILE A 219 -16.58 -23.87 15.88
N ILE A 220 -16.16 -22.77 15.25
CA ILE A 220 -15.04 -21.96 15.75
C ILE A 220 -15.37 -21.39 17.14
N ALA A 221 -16.59 -20.90 17.35
CA ALA A 221 -17.04 -20.39 18.64
C ALA A 221 -17.02 -21.48 19.72
N ALA A 222 -17.43 -22.71 19.38
CA ALA A 222 -17.38 -23.85 20.29
C ALA A 222 -15.94 -24.27 20.62
N ASP A 223 -15.06 -24.36 19.61
CA ASP A 223 -13.64 -24.74 19.83
C ASP A 223 -12.88 -23.65 20.62
N LEU A 224 -13.19 -22.38 20.36
CA LEU A 224 -12.61 -21.25 21.11
C LEU A 224 -13.11 -21.23 22.56
N ALA A 225 -14.37 -21.57 22.81
CA ALA A 225 -14.92 -21.68 24.16
C ALA A 225 -14.25 -22.79 24.99
N SER A 226 -13.76 -23.85 24.34
CA SER A 226 -12.97 -24.90 25.00
C SER A 226 -11.50 -24.53 25.26
N LYS A 227 -11.00 -23.42 24.71
CA LYS A 227 -9.58 -23.01 24.81
C LYS A 227 -9.46 -21.56 25.29
N PRO A 228 -9.60 -21.31 26.62
CA PRO A 228 -9.67 -19.95 27.16
C PRO A 228 -8.41 -19.11 26.94
N ASP A 229 -7.23 -19.71 26.92
CA ASP A 229 -5.95 -19.00 26.72
C ASP A 229 -5.88 -18.36 25.32
N ILE A 230 -6.31 -19.10 24.29
CA ILE A 230 -6.35 -18.61 22.91
C ILE A 230 -7.48 -17.59 22.75
N ALA A 231 -8.63 -17.80 23.40
CA ALA A 231 -9.74 -16.85 23.38
C ALA A 231 -9.32 -15.48 23.95
N LEU A 232 -8.56 -15.47 25.04
CA LEU A 232 -8.03 -14.24 25.64
C LEU A 232 -7.04 -13.55 24.71
N ALA A 233 -6.09 -14.29 24.11
CA ALA A 233 -5.12 -13.73 23.17
C ALA A 233 -5.80 -13.08 21.95
N VAL A 234 -6.82 -13.74 21.39
CA VAL A 234 -7.61 -13.19 20.27
C VAL A 234 -8.39 -11.94 20.69
N LEU A 235 -8.97 -11.92 21.89
CA LEU A 235 -9.67 -10.75 22.41
C LEU A 235 -8.73 -9.55 22.59
N VAL A 236 -7.58 -9.77 23.24
CA VAL A 236 -6.55 -8.73 23.44
C VAL A 236 -6.06 -8.19 22.11
N ARG A 237 -5.83 -9.06 21.11
CA ARG A 237 -5.45 -8.60 19.76
C ARG A 237 -6.55 -7.78 19.07
N SER A 238 -7.81 -8.14 19.28
CA SER A 238 -8.96 -7.46 18.64
C SER A 238 -9.37 -6.16 19.33
N LEU A 239 -8.88 -5.91 20.54
CA LEU A 239 -9.25 -4.77 21.37
C LEU A 239 -8.71 -3.44 20.81
N PRO A 240 -7.43 -3.34 20.39
CA PRO A 240 -6.91 -2.17 19.69
C PRO A 240 -7.71 -1.85 18.43
N ASP A 241 -8.02 -2.85 17.60
CA ASP A 241 -8.77 -2.64 16.36
C ASP A 241 -10.15 -2.06 16.63
N ARG A 242 -10.84 -2.51 17.69
CA ARG A 242 -12.15 -1.97 18.07
C ARG A 242 -12.05 -0.59 18.69
N CYS A 243 -11.12 -0.36 19.60
CA CYS A 243 -10.96 0.93 20.28
C CYS A 243 -10.42 2.02 19.36
N LEU A 244 -9.59 1.67 18.37
CA LEU A 244 -9.02 2.62 17.42
C LEU A 244 -9.96 2.84 16.22
N ALA A 245 -10.72 1.83 15.78
CA ALA A 245 -11.74 2.02 14.74
C ALA A 245 -12.97 2.81 15.24
N THR A 246 -13.26 2.81 16.54
CA THR A 246 -14.26 3.69 17.17
C THR A 246 -13.62 4.89 17.87
N GLY A 247 -12.62 5.51 17.25
CA GLY A 247 -12.20 6.85 17.65
C GLY A 247 -13.31 7.88 17.42
N ILE A 248 -13.77 8.51 18.51
CA ILE A 248 -14.41 9.84 18.52
C ILE A 248 -15.87 9.89 18.02
N SER A 249 -16.81 9.26 18.74
CA SER A 249 -18.18 9.81 18.79
C SER A 249 -18.89 9.54 20.12
N HIS A 250 -19.00 10.63 20.89
CA HIS A 250 -20.06 10.90 21.86
C HIS A 250 -20.05 10.09 23.19
N TRP A 251 -19.19 10.50 24.13
CA TRP A 251 -19.54 10.42 25.55
C TRP A 251 -20.25 11.72 25.94
N VAL A 252 -21.58 11.74 25.86
CA VAL A 252 -22.37 12.70 26.64
C VAL A 252 -22.58 12.08 28.01
N VAL A 253 -21.90 12.68 28.99
CA VAL A 253 -22.22 12.51 30.40
C VAL A 253 -23.59 13.18 30.61
N THR A 254 -24.58 12.39 30.99
CA THR A 254 -25.81 12.92 31.61
C THR A 254 -25.75 12.50 33.07
N ASP A 255 -26.01 13.48 33.94
CA ASP A 255 -26.03 13.42 35.41
C ASP A 255 -26.83 12.24 35.98
#